data_AF-A0A3B0RIQ6-F1
#
_entry.id   AF-A0A3B0RIQ6-F1
#
_cell.length_a   1.000
_cell.length_b   1.000
_cell.length_c   1.000
_cell.angle_alpha   90.00
_cell.angle_beta   90.00
_cell.angle_gamma   90.00
#
_symmetry.space_group_name_H-M   'P 1'
#
loop_
_entity.id
_entity.type
_entity.pdbx_description
1 polymer ?
#
loop_
_entity_poly.entity_id
_entity_poly.type
_entity_poly.pdbx_seq_one_letter_code
_entity_poly.pdbx_strand_id
1 'polypeptide(L)' 'MILVADSGSTKTSWIALNSKGETFFKIETKGLNPAVFDKKTLYERITSKKELNEVKNEVKRIFFYGAG' A
#
# COMPACT_ATOMS: atom_id res chain seq x y z
N MET A 1 10.30 -0.77 -8.87
CA MET A 1 9.47 -1.67 -8.04
C MET A 1 8.00 -1.53 -8.43
N ILE A 2 7.20 -2.57 -8.28
CA ILE A 2 5.73 -2.51 -8.38
C ILE A 2 5.16 -2.72 -6.97
N LEU A 3 4.19 -1.90 -6.56
CA LEU A 3 3.38 -2.17 -5.38
C LEU A 3 2.01 -2.70 -5.78
N VAL A 4 1.52 -3.71 -5.08
CA VAL A 4 0.15 -4.20 -5.16
C VAL A 4 -0.47 -4.03 -3.79
N ALA A 5 -1.61 -3.34 -3.72
CA ALA A 5 -2.38 -3.13 -2.51
C ALA A 5 -3.77 -3.76 -2.67
N ASP A 6 -4.14 -4.63 -1.75
CA ASP A 6 -5.49 -5.18 -1.61
C ASP A 6 -6.11 -4.61 -0.33
N SER A 7 -7.11 -3.74 -0.48
CA SER A 7 -7.60 -2.86 0.57
C SER A 7 -9.10 -2.93 0.77
N GLY A 8 -9.51 -3.11 2.03
CA GLY A 8 -10.87 -2.86 2.50
C GLY A 8 -10.92 -1.74 3.55
N SER A 9 -12.03 -1.62 4.26
CA SER A 9 -12.20 -0.61 5.33
C SER A 9 -11.40 -0.94 6.59
N THR A 10 -11.12 -2.21 6.86
CA THR A 10 -10.43 -2.65 8.08
C THR A 10 -8.93 -2.83 7.88
N LYS A 11 -8.51 -3.36 6.73
CA LYS A 11 -7.12 -3.78 6.46
C LYS A 11 -6.71 -3.48 5.03
N THR A 12 -5.42 -3.25 4.82
CA THR A 12 -4.78 -3.27 3.50
C THR A 12 -3.56 -4.17 3.54
N SER A 13 -3.53 -5.18 2.67
CA SER A 13 -2.37 -6.03 2.43
C SER A 13 -1.55 -5.47 1.27
N TRP A 14 -0.24 -5.37 1.47
CA TRP A 14 0.68 -4.83 0.48
C TRP A 14 1.69 -5.89 0.06
N ILE A 15 2.00 -5.93 -1.23
CA ILE A 15 3.10 -6.72 -1.80
C ILE A 15 3.95 -5.79 -2.65
N ALA A 16 5.25 -5.76 -2.37
CA ALA A 16 6.23 -5.10 -3.23
C ALA A 16 6.95 -6.14 -4.09
N LEU A 17 7.02 -5.89 -5.40
CA LEU A 17 7.76 -6.71 -6.36
C LEU A 17 8.97 -5.95 -6.91
N ASN A 18 10.14 -6.58 -6.86
CA ASN A 18 11.36 -6.02 -7.43
C ASN A 18 11.33 -6.05 -8.99
N SER A 19 12.39 -5.59 -9.63
CA SER A 19 12.47 -5.55 -11.11
C SER A 19 12.48 -6.93 -11.78
N LYS A 20 12.76 -8.01 -11.04
CA LYS A 20 12.74 -9.39 -11.51
C LYS A 20 11.38 -10.07 -11.31
N GLY A 21 10.40 -9.36 -10.74
CA GLY A 21 9.08 -9.91 -10.40
C GLY A 21 9.04 -10.71 -9.09
N GLU A 22 10.14 -10.72 -8.33
CA GLU A 22 10.22 -11.42 -7.05
C GLU A 22 9.65 -10.55 -5.93
N THR A 23 9.09 -11.18 -4.90
CA THR A 23 8.59 -10.46 -3.72
C THR A 23 9.75 -9.84 -2.96
N PHE A 24 9.72 -8.51 -2.82
CA PHE A 24 10.66 -7.74 -2.00
C PHE A 24 10.20 -7.67 -0.54
N PHE A 25 8.91 -7.36 -0.30
CA PHE A 25 8.29 -7.48 1.02
C PHE A 25 6.79 -7.73 0.91
N LYS A 26 6.20 -8.20 2.03
CA LYS A 26 4.76 -8.21 2.28
C LYS A 26 4.49 -7.62 3.65
N ILE A 27 3.55 -6.68 3.73
CA ILE A 27 3.18 -6.00 4.98
C ILE A 27 1.68 -5.73 5.01
N GLU A 28 1.18 -5.28 6.16
CA GLU A 28 -0.20 -4.84 6.32
C GLU A 28 -0.29 -3.45 6.95
N THR A 29 -1.28 -2.68 6.53
CA THR A 29 -1.69 -1.42 7.15
C THR A 29 -3.17 -1.49 7.51
N LYS A 30 -3.68 -0.48 8.22
CA LYS A 30 -5.14 -0.30 8.36
C LYS A 30 -5.79 -0.06 6.99
N GLY A 31 -7.09 -0.28 6.91
CA GLY A 31 -7.85 -0.14 5.66
C GLY A 31 -7.73 1.23 4.99
N LEU A 32 -7.86 1.29 3.67
CA LEU A 32 -7.69 2.53 2.88
C LEU A 32 -8.94 2.87 2.06
N ASN A 33 -10.13 2.53 2.56
CA ASN A 33 -11.39 2.86 1.90
C ASN A 33 -11.64 4.39 1.90
N PRO A 34 -11.63 5.06 0.73
CA PRO A 34 -11.84 6.50 0.64
C PRO A 34 -13.29 6.94 0.89
N ALA A 35 -14.27 6.04 0.80
CA ALA A 35 -15.65 6.33 1.17
C ALA A 35 -15.86 6.39 2.70
N VAL A 36 -14.91 5.89 3.48
CA VAL A 36 -15.00 5.79 4.95
C VAL A 36 -14.02 6.73 5.67
N PHE A 37 -12.84 6.96 5.09
CA PHE A 37 -11.77 7.73 5.75
C PHE A 37 -11.36 8.95 4.92
N ASP A 38 -11.05 10.05 5.62
CA ASP A 38 -10.57 11.27 5.00
C ASP A 38 -9.12 11.15 4.49
N LYS A 39 -8.70 12.11 3.66
CA LYS A 39 -7.37 12.15 3.06
C LYS A 39 -6.24 12.12 4.11
N LYS A 40 -6.42 12.80 5.24
CA LYS A 40 -5.42 12.86 6.32
C LYS A 40 -5.21 11.48 6.94
N THR A 41 -6.30 10.80 7.30
CA THR A 41 -6.29 9.45 7.86
C THR A 41 -5.69 8.44 6.89
N LEU A 42 -6.06 8.52 5.60
CA LEU A 42 -5.48 7.66 4.56
C LEU A 42 -3.97 7.84 4.45
N TYR A 43 -3.50 9.09 4.43
CA TYR A 43 -2.07 9.41 4.37
C TYR A 43 -1.32 8.83 5.58
N GLU A 44 -1.81 9.08 6.80
CA GLU A 44 -1.20 8.57 8.03
C GLU A 44 -1.11 7.04 8.05
N ARG A 45 -2.15 6.34 7.55
CA ARG A 45 -2.17 4.87 7.45
C ARG A 45 -1.12 4.34 6.48
N ILE A 46 -0.98 4.97 5.31
CA ILE A 46 0.05 4.60 4.32
C ILE A 46 1.45 4.85 4.89
N THR A 47 1.68 6.01 5.51
CA THR A 47 3.00 6.38 6.02
C THR A 47 3.36 5.72 7.35
N SER A 48 2.44 4.97 7.96
CA SER A 48 2.67 4.27 9.24
C SER A 48 3.69 3.14 9.15
N LYS A 49 4.01 2.67 7.93
CA LYS A 49 4.98 1.61 7.70
C LYS A 49 6.27 2.15 7.08
N LYS A 50 7.39 1.78 7.70
CA LYS A 50 8.72 2.24 7.27
C LYS A 50 9.07 1.70 5.89
N GLU A 51 8.69 0.46 5.62
CA GLU A 51 8.93 -0.27 4.37
C GLU A 51 8.36 0.46 3.15
N LEU A 52 7.15 1.04 3.27
CA LEU A 52 6.55 1.83 2.19
C LEU A 52 7.30 3.16 1.97
N ASN A 53 7.76 3.80 3.05
CA ASN A 53 8.52 5.04 2.97
C ASN A 53 9.92 4.83 2.38
N GLU A 54 10.58 3.72 2.70
CA GLU A 54 11.91 3.37 2.21
C GLU A 54 11.91 3.18 0.69
N VAL A 55 10.87 2.56 0.14
CA VAL A 55 10.81 2.25 -1.30
C VAL A 55 10.09 3.30 -2.14
N LYS A 56 9.50 4.35 -1.54
CA LYS A 56 8.59 5.28 -2.25
C LYS A 56 9.17 5.89 -3.52
N ASN A 57 10.49 6.14 -3.54
CA ASN A 57 11.20 6.74 -4.68
C ASN A 57 11.55 5.71 -5.78
N GLU A 58 11.47 4.41 -5.47
CA GLU A 58 11.79 3.30 -6.39
C GLU A 58 10.53 2.67 -7.02
N VAL A 59 9.35 3.00 -6.47
CA VAL A 59 8.05 2.53 -6.97
C VAL A 59 7.77 3.17 -8.33
N LYS A 60 7.60 2.33 -9.35
CA LYS A 60 7.31 2.77 -10.73
C LYS A 60 5.83 2.66 -11.07
N ARG A 61 5.11 1.74 -10.42
CA ARG A 61 3.67 1.51 -10.61
C ARG A 61 3.04 1.01 -9.31
N ILE A 62 1.78 1.37 -9.10
CA ILE A 62 0.96 0.88 -8.00
C ILE A 62 -0.32 0.30 -8.60
N PHE A 63 -0.65 -0.93 -8.23
CA PHE A 63 -1.95 -1.53 -8.46
C PHE A 63 -2.72 -1.52 -7.14
N PHE A 64 -3.88 -0.89 -7.12
CA PHE A 64 -4.71 -0.79 -5.93
C PHE A 64 -6.05 -1.45 -6.20
N TYR A 65 -6.38 -2.45 -5.39
CA TYR A 65 -7.65 -3.18 -5.41
C TYR A 65 -8.40 -2.83 -4.13
N GLY A 66 -9.41 -1.99 -4.26
CA GLY A 66 -10.23 -1.52 -3.14
C GLY A 66 -11.62 -2.15 -3.16
N ALA A 67 -12.23 -2.32 -1.99
CA ALA A 67 -13.69 -2.49 -1.90
C ALA A 67 -14.37 -1.13 -2.16
N GLY A 68 -14.71 -0.86 -3.43
CA GLY A 68 -15.33 0.38 -3.90
C GLY A 68 -14.49 1.08 -4.95
#